data_AF-A0A928BUT0-F1
#
_entry.id   AF-A0A928BUT0-F1
#
_cell.length_a   1.000
_cell.length_b   1.000
_cell.length_c   1.000
_cell.angle_alpha   90.00
_cell.angle_beta   90.00
_cell.angle_gamma   90.00
#
_symmetry.space_group_name_H-M   'P 1'
#
loop_
_entity.id
_entity.type
_entity.pdbx_description
1 polymer ?
#
loop_
_entity_poly.entity_id
_entity_poly.type
_entity_poly.pdbx_seq_one_letter_code
_entity_poly.pdbx_strand_id
1 'polypeptide(L)'
;MKKIRIDVVGLSHNDVRHRWEEYISKSLGRRLTLQPQPDNIVDSYAVRAREGLDNIGYVAVTDLDVVYQALKGSGRERLQSKVVEFVVEPPVITVEVEVDDIDSNYDPYDDSVYTNWHYDGMPLLPRKLEQMNDLTLDLQDALNADAPKEEIQDMAETLLEEHMYDASREMTRKRYWLEQQLSQRSEPELQAIARQLREQKGMLMRYESREKVAQHLFIEWPTQLKHNGLDEYHYTYDNRLDELEEQLRAFPHHLYDKFLTDPVDFLREVYYKHVSRRYLFPLLSGIVLMILKGRVSIERWGREGDTEPIKKIERLAPKLTPSEREQAMKDAIKALLLKRNADGKPIINQKNQWAGFASVLMCDYSLLGEAGCDMKAFCKKMNEWGFGADSNYEIFCDYDNISKDSNYAQTPFHKWSGNGAKHQRMQKAATELRDILRDKIGYK
;
A
#
# COMPACT_ATOMS: atom_id res chain seq x y z
N MET A 1 -31.61 20.05 8.66
CA MET A 1 -30.46 20.00 7.74
C MET A 1 -29.37 19.20 8.42
N LYS A 2 -28.93 18.12 7.79
CA LYS A 2 -27.81 17.28 8.24
C LYS A 2 -26.51 17.93 7.76
N LYS A 3 -25.49 17.93 8.61
CA LYS A 3 -24.14 18.38 8.28
C LYS A 3 -23.26 17.17 8.07
N ILE A 4 -22.62 17.08 6.92
CA ILE A 4 -21.64 16.03 6.63
C ILE A 4 -20.27 16.66 6.44
N ARG A 5 -19.26 15.99 6.99
CA ARG A 5 -17.85 16.38 6.83
C ARG A 5 -17.20 15.44 5.83
N ILE A 6 -16.54 16.03 4.84
CA ILE A 6 -15.95 15.32 3.70
C ILE A 6 -14.52 15.81 3.52
N ASP A 7 -13.58 14.89 3.35
CA ASP A 7 -12.18 15.18 3.12
C ASP A 7 -11.90 15.27 1.62
N VAL A 8 -11.14 16.28 1.24
CA VAL A 8 -10.63 16.55 -0.09
C VAL A 8 -9.12 16.35 -0.08
N VAL A 9 -8.64 15.47 -0.94
CA VAL A 9 -7.25 15.05 -1.05
C VAL A 9 -6.67 15.39 -2.43
N GLY A 10 -5.34 15.23 -2.57
CA GLY A 10 -4.67 15.35 -3.85
C GLY A 10 -4.35 16.78 -4.28
N LEU A 11 -4.33 17.74 -3.35
CA LEU A 11 -4.02 19.15 -3.66
C LEU A 11 -2.65 19.30 -4.34
N SER A 12 -1.68 18.48 -3.94
CA SER A 12 -0.32 18.42 -4.49
C SER A 12 -0.24 17.86 -5.92
N HIS A 13 -1.35 17.38 -6.48
CA HIS A 13 -1.39 16.71 -7.79
C HIS A 13 -2.30 17.41 -8.82
N ASN A 14 -3.09 18.41 -8.40
CA ASN A 14 -4.09 19.06 -9.25
C ASN A 14 -3.71 20.53 -9.56
N ASP A 15 -4.67 21.38 -9.94
CA ASP A 15 -4.39 22.71 -10.50
C ASP A 15 -3.70 23.65 -9.51
N VAL A 16 -3.85 23.39 -8.21
CA VAL A 16 -3.16 24.12 -7.14
C VAL A 16 -1.80 23.54 -6.74
N ARG A 17 -1.29 22.50 -7.42
CA ARG A 17 -0.06 21.77 -7.04
C ARG A 17 1.19 22.62 -6.80
N HIS A 18 1.32 23.77 -7.45
CA HIS A 18 2.52 24.63 -7.32
C HIS A 18 2.39 25.65 -6.18
N ARG A 19 1.19 25.75 -5.59
CA ARG A 19 0.84 26.72 -4.56
C ARG A 19 -0.04 26.07 -3.48
N TRP A 20 0.04 24.75 -3.32
CA TRP A 20 -0.91 24.02 -2.47
C TRP A 20 -0.76 24.40 -1.00
N GLU A 21 0.47 24.68 -0.52
CA GLU A 21 0.74 25.18 0.84
C GLU A 21 0.12 26.56 1.10
N GLU A 22 0.21 27.46 0.12
CA GLU A 22 -0.42 28.77 0.20
C GLU A 22 -1.95 28.64 0.11
N TYR A 23 -2.44 27.76 -0.76
CA TYR A 23 -3.86 27.52 -0.94
C TYR A 23 -4.48 26.98 0.35
N ILE A 24 -3.88 25.94 0.93
CA ILE A 24 -4.42 25.24 2.10
C ILE A 24 -4.47 26.16 3.33
N SER A 25 -3.42 26.95 3.56
CA SER A 25 -3.36 27.92 4.67
C SER A 25 -4.39 29.05 4.55
N LYS A 26 -4.85 29.37 3.34
CA LYS A 26 -5.90 30.38 3.06
C LYS A 26 -7.24 29.76 2.67
N SER A 27 -7.41 28.45 2.86
CA SER A 27 -8.59 27.73 2.39
C SER A 27 -9.79 27.86 3.33
N LEU A 28 -9.55 28.15 4.61
CA LEU A 28 -10.60 28.20 5.63
C LEU A 28 -11.74 29.15 5.23
N GLY A 29 -12.97 28.63 5.22
CA GLY A 29 -14.16 29.36 4.85
C GLY A 29 -14.43 29.52 3.35
N ARG A 30 -13.51 29.08 2.47
CA ARG A 30 -13.76 29.05 1.01
C ARG A 30 -14.89 28.08 0.67
N ARG A 31 -15.54 28.32 -0.46
CA ARG A 31 -16.62 27.47 -0.97
C ARG A 31 -16.12 26.58 -2.09
N LEU A 32 -16.34 25.27 -1.96
CA LEU A 32 -16.02 24.31 -3.01
C LEU A 32 -17.31 23.70 -3.55
N THR A 33 -17.26 23.30 -4.83
CA THR A 33 -18.29 22.46 -5.44
C THR A 33 -17.76 21.05 -5.55
N LEU A 34 -18.49 20.08 -4.98
CA LEU A 34 -18.22 18.66 -5.15
C LEU A 34 -19.07 18.14 -6.32
N GLN A 35 -18.42 17.61 -7.35
CA GLN A 35 -19.04 17.22 -8.62
C GLN A 35 -18.59 15.81 -9.04
N PRO A 36 -19.50 14.83 -9.19
CA PRO A 36 -19.17 13.55 -9.80
C PRO A 36 -18.50 13.70 -11.16
N GLN A 37 -17.48 12.89 -11.42
CA GLN A 37 -16.69 12.88 -12.65
C GLN A 37 -16.58 11.45 -13.22
N PRO A 38 -17.66 10.93 -13.85
CA PRO A 38 -17.70 9.54 -14.33
C PRO A 38 -16.72 9.23 -15.47
N ASP A 39 -16.18 10.27 -16.11
CA ASP A 39 -15.16 10.22 -17.16
C ASP A 39 -13.72 10.16 -16.63
N ASN A 40 -13.53 10.10 -15.31
CA ASN A 40 -12.19 9.95 -14.72
C ASN A 40 -11.60 8.56 -15.04
N ILE A 41 -10.39 8.56 -15.60
CA ILE A 41 -9.71 7.35 -16.11
C ILE A 41 -9.19 6.42 -15.00
N VAL A 42 -9.05 6.92 -13.77
CA VAL A 42 -8.52 6.16 -12.63
C VAL A 42 -9.66 5.55 -11.82
N ASP A 43 -10.69 6.34 -11.55
CA ASP A 43 -11.83 5.99 -10.72
C ASP A 43 -13.11 6.61 -11.29
N SER A 44 -14.00 5.77 -11.83
CA SER A 44 -15.30 6.20 -12.38
C SER A 44 -16.26 6.77 -11.34
N TYR A 45 -15.97 6.61 -10.05
CA TYR A 45 -16.73 7.18 -8.95
C TYR A 45 -16.13 8.48 -8.41
N ALA A 46 -15.00 8.93 -8.96
CA ALA A 46 -14.32 10.12 -8.48
C ALA A 46 -15.24 11.33 -8.40
N VAL A 47 -15.23 12.02 -7.25
CA VAL A 47 -15.91 13.29 -7.06
C VAL A 47 -14.87 14.39 -6.99
N ARG A 48 -14.87 15.26 -7.99
CA ARG A 48 -13.96 16.40 -8.08
C ARG A 48 -14.41 17.53 -7.16
N ALA A 49 -13.48 18.06 -6.37
CA ALA A 49 -13.66 19.27 -5.58
C ALA A 49 -13.06 20.48 -6.35
N ARG A 50 -13.90 21.44 -6.72
CA ARG A 50 -13.49 22.59 -7.54
C ARG A 50 -13.84 23.94 -6.93
N GLU A 51 -12.99 24.93 -7.18
CA GLU A 51 -13.24 26.35 -6.93
C GLU A 51 -13.33 27.07 -8.28
N GLY A 52 -14.54 27.42 -8.71
CA GLY A 52 -14.74 27.94 -10.07
C GLY A 52 -14.39 26.89 -11.13
N LEU A 53 -13.36 27.19 -11.93
CA LEU A 53 -12.80 26.29 -12.94
C LEU A 53 -11.61 25.46 -12.44
N ASP A 54 -11.00 25.85 -11.33
CA ASP A 54 -9.81 25.17 -10.80
C ASP A 54 -10.20 23.86 -10.12
N ASN A 55 -9.56 22.76 -10.52
CA ASN A 55 -9.60 21.50 -9.81
C ASN A 55 -8.67 21.55 -8.61
N ILE A 56 -9.26 21.60 -7.41
CA ILE A 56 -8.52 21.67 -6.16
C ILE A 56 -8.04 20.28 -5.75
N GLY A 57 -8.85 19.26 -6.01
CA GLY A 57 -8.59 17.89 -5.58
C GLY A 57 -9.80 17.00 -5.79
N TYR A 58 -9.77 15.85 -5.13
CA TYR A 58 -10.86 14.87 -5.17
C TYR A 58 -11.33 14.55 -3.77
N VAL A 59 -12.61 14.21 -3.63
CA VAL A 59 -13.15 13.62 -2.42
C VAL A 59 -12.35 12.35 -2.11
N ALA A 60 -11.97 12.18 -0.85
CA ALA A 60 -11.30 10.97 -0.40
C ALA A 60 -12.19 9.75 -0.68
N VAL A 61 -11.60 8.64 -1.12
CA VAL A 61 -12.31 7.38 -1.42
C VAL A 61 -13.19 6.93 -0.26
N THR A 62 -12.72 7.19 0.97
CA THR A 62 -13.41 6.94 2.23
C THR A 62 -14.74 7.69 2.41
N ASP A 63 -14.96 8.76 1.66
CA ASP A 63 -16.15 9.63 1.72
C ASP A 63 -17.03 9.56 0.47
N LEU A 64 -16.63 8.82 -0.57
CA LEU A 64 -17.41 8.77 -1.82
C LEU A 64 -18.84 8.29 -1.56
N ASP A 65 -19.00 7.27 -0.70
CA ASP A 65 -20.30 6.74 -0.30
C ASP A 65 -21.24 7.83 0.24
N VAL A 66 -20.83 8.56 1.28
CA VAL A 66 -21.69 9.58 1.87
C VAL A 66 -21.99 10.71 0.88
N VAL A 67 -21.04 11.06 0.01
CA VAL A 67 -21.27 12.08 -1.01
C VAL A 67 -22.33 11.64 -2.01
N TYR A 68 -22.28 10.41 -2.49
CA TYR A 68 -23.29 9.87 -3.40
C TYR A 68 -24.65 9.71 -2.74
N GLN A 69 -24.69 9.26 -1.48
CA GLN A 69 -25.93 9.19 -0.69
C GLN A 69 -26.55 10.57 -0.45
N ALA A 70 -25.72 11.58 -0.22
CA ALA A 70 -26.15 12.96 -0.07
C ALA A 70 -26.65 13.57 -1.40
N LEU A 71 -25.97 13.31 -2.52
CA LEU A 71 -26.45 13.69 -3.86
C LEU A 71 -27.80 13.05 -4.17
N LYS A 72 -27.94 11.74 -3.89
CA LYS A 72 -29.17 10.99 -4.11
C LYS A 72 -30.32 11.48 -3.23
N GLY A 73 -30.11 11.56 -1.92
CA GLY A 73 -31.12 11.99 -0.95
C GLY A 73 -31.57 13.44 -1.15
N SER A 74 -30.66 14.33 -1.58
CA SER A 74 -31.00 15.72 -1.89
C SER A 74 -31.53 15.96 -3.31
N GLY A 75 -31.45 14.97 -4.20
CA GLY A 75 -31.79 15.12 -5.62
C GLY A 75 -30.90 16.10 -6.38
N ARG A 76 -29.69 16.39 -5.88
CA ARG A 76 -28.77 17.37 -6.46
C ARG A 76 -27.73 16.67 -7.35
N GLU A 77 -27.33 17.32 -8.44
CA GLU A 77 -26.22 16.85 -9.30
C GLU A 77 -24.83 17.20 -8.74
N ARG A 78 -24.77 18.09 -7.76
CA ARG A 78 -23.53 18.58 -7.12
C ARG A 78 -23.81 19.09 -5.71
N LEU A 79 -22.80 19.03 -4.85
CA LEU A 79 -22.89 19.57 -3.49
C LEU A 79 -22.11 20.87 -3.38
N GLN A 80 -22.68 21.85 -2.66
CA GLN A 80 -21.97 23.05 -2.26
C GLN A 80 -21.43 22.85 -0.85
N SER A 81 -20.15 23.16 -0.66
CA SER A 81 -19.47 22.93 0.61
C SER A 81 -18.73 24.19 1.08
N LYS A 82 -18.36 24.21 2.35
CA LYS A 82 -17.48 25.21 2.94
C LYS A 82 -16.30 24.54 3.60
N VAL A 83 -15.09 25.04 3.37
CA VAL A 83 -13.89 24.55 4.07
C VAL A 83 -13.97 24.91 5.55
N VAL A 84 -13.84 23.91 6.42
CA VAL A 84 -13.94 24.06 7.89
C VAL A 84 -12.66 23.67 8.62
N GLU A 85 -11.82 22.84 8.02
CA GLU A 85 -10.58 22.37 8.62
C GLU A 85 -9.59 21.96 7.53
N PHE A 86 -8.30 21.93 7.85
CA PHE A 86 -7.27 21.41 6.97
C PHE A 86 -6.09 20.82 7.76
N VAL A 87 -5.39 19.89 7.12
CA VAL A 87 -4.14 19.28 7.58
C VAL A 87 -3.08 19.53 6.50
N VAL A 88 -1.90 20.01 6.89
CA VAL A 88 -0.82 20.34 5.95
C VAL A 88 -0.07 19.09 5.49
N GLU A 89 0.17 18.14 6.41
CA GLU A 89 0.90 16.91 6.13
C GLU A 89 0.17 15.69 6.71
N PRO A 90 -0.45 14.83 5.87
CA PRO A 90 -0.64 15.00 4.42
C PRO A 90 -1.60 16.15 4.08
N PRO A 91 -1.51 16.75 2.88
CA PRO A 91 -2.37 17.86 2.48
C PRO A 91 -3.82 17.39 2.29
N VAL A 92 -4.67 17.75 3.25
CA VAL A 92 -6.10 17.40 3.27
C VAL A 92 -6.92 18.62 3.66
N ILE A 93 -8.03 18.86 2.97
CA ILE A 93 -9.02 19.86 3.34
C ILE A 93 -10.32 19.16 3.72
N THR A 94 -10.85 19.43 4.92
CA THR A 94 -12.18 18.98 5.31
C THR A 94 -13.20 20.08 4.97
N VAL A 95 -14.23 19.70 4.22
CA VAL A 95 -15.37 20.55 3.88
C VAL A 95 -16.62 20.08 4.61
N GLU A 96 -17.44 21.03 5.01
CA GLU A 96 -18.78 20.79 5.52
C GLU A 96 -19.80 21.03 4.41
N VAL A 97 -20.72 20.08 4.24
CA VAL A 97 -21.88 20.19 3.33
C VAL A 97 -23.15 20.11 4.16
N GLU A 98 -24.08 21.02 3.90
CA GLU A 98 -25.42 20.97 4.46
C GLU A 98 -26.39 20.36 3.44
N VAL A 99 -27.04 19.26 3.84
CA VAL A 99 -28.05 18.57 3.04
C VAL A 99 -29.34 18.36 3.82
N ASP A 100 -30.44 18.33 3.09
CA ASP A 100 -31.76 18.12 3.66
C ASP A 100 -31.96 16.64 4.04
N ASP A 101 -31.47 15.75 3.17
CA ASP A 101 -31.51 14.30 3.39
C ASP A 101 -30.29 13.58 2.82
N ILE A 102 -30.04 12.38 3.35
CA ILE A 102 -29.00 11.44 2.95
C ILE A 102 -29.69 10.10 2.79
N ASP A 103 -29.69 9.55 1.57
CA ASP A 103 -30.24 8.23 1.32
C ASP A 103 -29.23 7.16 1.76
N SER A 104 -29.30 6.75 3.03
CA SER A 104 -28.38 5.78 3.62
C SER A 104 -28.46 4.38 2.98
N ASN A 105 -29.53 4.10 2.23
CA ASN A 105 -29.72 2.83 1.53
C ASN A 105 -29.18 2.85 0.10
N TYR A 106 -28.78 4.01 -0.40
CA TYR A 106 -28.21 4.13 -1.73
C TYR A 106 -26.79 3.54 -1.79
N ASP A 107 -26.61 2.57 -2.68
CA ASP A 107 -25.31 2.02 -3.07
C ASP A 107 -24.96 2.58 -4.46
N PRO A 108 -23.97 3.48 -4.59
CA PRO A 108 -23.57 4.01 -5.89
C PRO A 108 -22.78 3.03 -6.75
N TYR A 109 -22.24 1.95 -6.19
CA TYR A 109 -21.27 1.10 -6.89
C TYR A 109 -21.96 0.01 -7.69
N ASP A 110 -21.46 -0.22 -8.91
CA ASP A 110 -21.96 -1.23 -9.83
C ASP A 110 -21.12 -2.50 -9.71
N ASP A 111 -21.75 -3.55 -9.20
CA ASP A 111 -21.14 -4.88 -9.08
C ASP A 111 -21.22 -5.71 -10.37
N SER A 112 -21.74 -5.17 -11.48
CA SER A 112 -21.86 -5.87 -12.76
C SER A 112 -20.54 -6.47 -13.26
N VAL A 113 -19.41 -5.85 -12.93
CA VAL A 113 -18.09 -6.36 -13.27
C VAL A 113 -17.78 -7.71 -12.60
N TYR A 114 -18.40 -8.00 -11.45
CA TYR A 114 -18.20 -9.22 -10.67
C TYR A 114 -19.29 -10.28 -10.89
N THR A 115 -20.38 -10.00 -11.62
CA THR A 115 -21.57 -10.88 -11.65
C THR A 115 -21.32 -12.27 -12.22
N ASN A 116 -20.34 -12.41 -13.12
CA ASN A 116 -19.98 -13.69 -13.74
C ASN A 116 -18.88 -14.44 -12.98
N TRP A 117 -18.33 -13.82 -11.93
CA TRP A 117 -17.29 -14.42 -11.11
C TRP A 117 -17.92 -15.22 -9.96
N HIS A 118 -17.33 -16.38 -9.67
CA HIS A 118 -17.67 -17.23 -8.54
C HIS A 118 -16.42 -17.89 -7.97
N TYR A 119 -16.53 -18.34 -6.73
CA TYR A 119 -15.51 -19.16 -6.07
C TYR A 119 -16.21 -20.33 -5.36
N ASP A 120 -15.83 -21.55 -5.72
CA ASP A 120 -16.46 -22.78 -5.23
C ASP A 120 -15.68 -23.46 -4.10
N GLY A 121 -14.59 -22.85 -3.64
CA GLY A 121 -13.79 -23.40 -2.56
C GLY A 121 -14.38 -23.08 -1.18
N MET A 122 -13.72 -23.61 -0.15
CA MET A 122 -14.19 -23.46 1.22
C MET A 122 -14.08 -22.00 1.72
N PRO A 123 -15.08 -21.48 2.46
CA PRO A 123 -14.95 -20.23 3.19
C PRO A 123 -13.93 -20.41 4.32
N LEU A 124 -12.88 -19.59 4.29
CA LEU A 124 -11.70 -19.75 5.14
C LEU A 124 -11.35 -18.48 5.89
N LEU A 125 -12.23 -17.48 5.91
CA LEU A 125 -11.97 -16.25 6.63
C LEU A 125 -12.04 -16.41 8.15
N PRO A 126 -11.36 -15.53 8.92
CA PRO A 126 -11.53 -15.46 10.36
C PRO A 126 -13.00 -15.32 10.73
N ARG A 127 -13.49 -16.19 11.63
CA ARG A 127 -14.83 -16.09 12.22
C ARG A 127 -15.10 -14.70 12.81
N LYS A 128 -14.03 -14.02 13.25
CA LYS A 128 -14.10 -12.64 13.75
C LYS A 128 -14.65 -11.66 12.71
N LEU A 129 -14.37 -11.84 11.42
CA LEU A 129 -14.93 -11.01 10.35
C LEU A 129 -16.45 -11.18 10.20
N GLU A 130 -16.97 -12.39 10.45
CA GLU A 130 -18.40 -12.65 10.49
C GLU A 130 -19.03 -12.00 11.74
N GLN A 131 -18.42 -12.20 12.91
CA GLN A 131 -18.86 -11.62 14.18
C GLN A 131 -18.87 -10.08 14.16
N MET A 132 -17.96 -9.45 13.42
CA MET A 132 -17.95 -8.00 13.23
C MET A 132 -19.21 -7.50 12.55
N ASN A 133 -19.84 -8.30 11.69
CA ASN A 133 -21.11 -7.90 11.10
C ASN A 133 -22.21 -7.81 12.15
N ASP A 134 -22.33 -8.84 12.99
CA ASP A 134 -23.31 -8.93 14.07
C ASP A 134 -23.08 -7.80 15.08
N LEU A 135 -21.83 -7.60 15.53
CA LEU A 135 -21.44 -6.50 16.41
C LEU A 135 -21.85 -5.14 15.85
N THR A 136 -21.75 -4.93 14.53
CA THR A 136 -22.16 -3.66 13.95
C THR A 136 -23.68 -3.49 13.95
N LEU A 137 -24.44 -4.58 13.76
CA LEU A 137 -25.90 -4.53 13.81
C LEU A 137 -26.37 -4.27 15.25
N ASP A 138 -25.78 -4.96 16.22
CA ASP A 138 -26.08 -4.76 17.65
C ASP A 138 -25.76 -3.32 18.08
N LEU A 139 -24.62 -2.78 17.64
CA LEU A 139 -24.25 -1.39 17.89
C LEU A 139 -25.20 -0.40 17.21
N GLN A 140 -25.68 -0.72 16.01
CA GLN A 140 -26.69 0.09 15.31
C GLN A 140 -28.00 0.13 16.09
N ASP A 141 -28.47 -1.03 16.54
CA ASP A 141 -29.70 -1.15 17.32
C ASP A 141 -29.56 -0.45 18.68
N ALA A 142 -28.42 -0.60 19.36
CA ALA A 142 -28.13 0.10 20.60
C ALA A 142 -28.11 1.63 20.45
N LEU A 143 -27.49 2.13 19.38
CA LEU A 143 -27.49 3.58 19.08
C LEU A 143 -28.89 4.10 18.75
N ASN A 144 -29.69 3.34 17.99
CA ASN A 144 -31.07 3.70 17.65
C ASN A 144 -32.02 3.64 18.86
N ALA A 145 -31.75 2.74 19.82
CA ALA A 145 -32.51 2.58 21.05
C ALA A 145 -32.07 3.52 22.18
N ASP A 146 -31.04 4.36 21.95
CA ASP A 146 -30.41 5.20 22.98
C ASP A 146 -29.97 4.40 24.21
N ALA A 147 -29.32 3.25 23.95
CA ALA A 147 -28.81 2.36 24.99
C ALA A 147 -27.81 3.06 25.92
N PRO A 148 -27.56 2.50 27.13
CA PRO A 148 -26.58 3.06 28.06
C PRO A 148 -25.21 3.26 27.41
N LYS A 149 -24.54 4.35 27.80
CA LYS A 149 -23.21 4.72 27.31
C LYS A 149 -22.23 3.55 27.36
N GLU A 150 -22.19 2.82 28.47
CA GLU A 150 -21.24 1.74 28.71
C GLU A 150 -21.38 0.60 27.69
N GLU A 151 -22.61 0.27 27.30
CA GLU A 151 -22.91 -0.76 26.30
C GLU A 151 -22.46 -0.32 24.90
N ILE A 152 -22.78 0.92 24.51
CA ILE A 152 -22.35 1.51 23.24
C ILE A 152 -20.82 1.61 23.20
N GLN A 153 -20.20 2.02 24.30
CA GLN A 153 -18.76 2.20 24.40
C GLN A 153 -18.01 0.87 24.20
N ASP A 154 -18.41 -0.19 24.90
CA ASP A 154 -17.75 -1.51 24.80
C ASP A 154 -17.80 -2.08 23.37
N MET A 155 -18.96 -1.99 22.73
CA MET A 155 -19.12 -2.41 21.33
C MET A 155 -18.32 -1.54 20.35
N ALA A 156 -18.31 -0.21 20.56
CA ALA A 156 -17.59 0.71 19.70
C ALA A 156 -16.06 0.58 19.84
N GLU A 157 -15.55 0.34 21.05
CA GLU A 157 -14.13 0.05 21.30
C GLU A 157 -13.71 -1.27 20.65
N THR A 158 -14.53 -2.31 20.78
CA THR A 158 -14.29 -3.59 20.11
C THR A 158 -14.24 -3.42 18.58
N LEU A 159 -15.17 -2.63 18.01
CA LEU A 159 -15.16 -2.37 16.57
C LEU A 159 -13.92 -1.57 16.15
N LEU A 160 -13.49 -0.60 16.96
CA LEU A 160 -12.32 0.25 16.69
C LEU A 160 -11.00 -0.55 16.63
N GLU A 161 -10.90 -1.66 17.35
CA GLU A 161 -9.71 -2.51 17.28
C GLU A 161 -9.67 -3.38 16.02
N GLU A 162 -10.85 -3.73 15.49
CA GLU A 162 -11.02 -4.85 14.56
C GLU A 162 -11.49 -4.46 13.17
N HIS A 163 -12.14 -3.30 13.01
CA HIS A 163 -12.71 -2.82 11.75
C HIS A 163 -11.73 -2.85 10.58
N MET A 164 -10.42 -2.74 10.85
CA MET A 164 -9.35 -2.72 9.84
C MET A 164 -9.22 -4.02 9.05
N TYR A 165 -9.60 -5.17 9.61
CA TYR A 165 -9.47 -6.46 8.93
C TYR A 165 -10.53 -6.68 7.84
N ASP A 166 -11.60 -5.88 7.86
CA ASP A 166 -12.63 -5.90 6.83
C ASP A 166 -12.47 -4.70 5.90
N ALA A 167 -11.79 -4.90 4.76
CA ALA A 167 -11.54 -3.88 3.74
C ALA A 167 -12.74 -3.63 2.80
N SER A 168 -13.90 -4.24 3.06
CA SER A 168 -15.08 -4.11 2.19
C SER A 168 -15.65 -2.69 2.18
N ARG A 169 -16.42 -2.38 1.12
CA ARG A 169 -17.19 -1.14 1.06
C ARG A 169 -18.23 -1.06 2.18
N GLU A 170 -18.84 -2.16 2.58
CA GLU A 170 -19.85 -2.21 3.64
C GLU A 170 -19.24 -1.81 4.99
N MET A 171 -18.03 -2.30 5.31
CA MET A 171 -17.33 -1.87 6.52
C MET A 171 -16.91 -0.41 6.45
N THR A 172 -16.52 0.09 5.28
CA THR A 172 -16.21 1.52 5.08
C THR A 172 -17.42 2.40 5.42
N ARG A 173 -18.61 2.04 4.90
CA ARG A 173 -19.88 2.73 5.24
C ARG A 173 -20.19 2.66 6.72
N LYS A 174 -20.03 1.48 7.33
CA LYS A 174 -20.28 1.25 8.76
C LYS A 174 -19.40 2.12 9.66
N ARG A 175 -18.09 2.23 9.34
CA ARG A 175 -17.17 3.13 10.06
C ARG A 175 -17.60 4.58 9.97
N TYR A 176 -17.96 5.04 8.76
CA TYR A 176 -18.41 6.42 8.55
C TYR A 176 -19.69 6.71 9.35
N TRP A 177 -20.68 5.83 9.24
CA TRP A 177 -21.94 5.97 9.97
C TRP A 177 -21.71 6.01 11.48
N LEU A 178 -20.87 5.11 12.01
CA LEU A 178 -20.59 5.05 13.44
C LEU A 178 -19.85 6.32 13.91
N GLU A 179 -18.85 6.77 13.17
CA GLU A 179 -18.13 8.00 13.47
C GLU A 179 -19.09 9.19 13.57
N GLN A 180 -20.02 9.31 12.62
CA GLN A 180 -21.04 10.36 12.64
C GLN A 180 -21.96 10.25 13.86
N GLN A 181 -22.51 9.07 14.15
CA GLN A 181 -23.40 8.88 15.30
C GLN A 181 -22.70 9.19 16.63
N LEU A 182 -21.50 8.64 16.83
CA LEU A 182 -20.73 8.85 18.06
C LEU A 182 -20.27 10.31 18.20
N SER A 183 -20.00 11.02 17.10
CA SER A 183 -19.62 12.43 17.15
C SER A 183 -20.75 13.36 17.62
N GLN A 184 -22.01 12.94 17.46
CA GLN A 184 -23.19 13.70 17.86
C GLN A 184 -23.59 13.43 19.32
N ARG A 185 -23.02 12.40 19.95
CA ARG A 185 -23.18 12.12 21.38
C ARG A 185 -22.61 13.24 22.24
N SER A 186 -23.13 13.39 23.45
CA SER A 186 -22.65 14.38 24.42
C SER A 186 -21.48 13.88 25.26
N GLU A 187 -21.32 12.56 25.31
CA GLU A 187 -20.39 11.82 26.14
C GLU A 187 -18.95 11.94 25.58
N PRO A 188 -17.99 12.49 26.36
CA PRO A 188 -16.63 12.72 25.88
C PRO A 188 -15.91 11.44 25.41
N GLU A 189 -16.19 10.30 26.03
CA GLU A 189 -15.58 9.02 25.69
C GLU A 189 -16.05 8.51 24.33
N LEU A 190 -17.34 8.61 24.03
CA LEU A 190 -17.89 8.26 22.71
C LEU A 190 -17.39 9.23 21.63
N GLN A 191 -17.29 10.53 21.95
CA GLN A 191 -16.67 11.51 21.06
C GLN A 191 -15.18 11.22 20.82
N ALA A 192 -14.46 10.66 21.79
CA ALA A 192 -13.07 10.26 21.63
C ALA A 192 -12.94 9.07 20.68
N ILE A 193 -13.84 8.08 20.76
CA ILE A 193 -13.91 6.96 19.80
C ILE A 193 -14.22 7.49 18.40
N ALA A 194 -15.18 8.41 18.25
CA ALA A 194 -15.49 9.05 16.98
C ALA A 194 -14.26 9.73 16.36
N ARG A 195 -13.48 10.44 17.19
CA ARG A 195 -12.23 11.07 16.76
C ARG A 195 -11.22 10.02 16.27
N GLN A 196 -11.04 8.92 16.99
CA GLN A 196 -10.15 7.85 16.56
C GLN A 196 -10.61 7.22 15.24
N LEU A 197 -11.89 6.89 15.09
CA LEU A 197 -12.43 6.41 13.81
C LEU A 197 -12.15 7.37 12.65
N ARG A 198 -12.26 8.68 12.90
CA ARG A 198 -11.95 9.72 11.92
C ARG A 198 -10.45 9.80 11.60
N GLU A 199 -9.57 9.73 12.60
CA GLU A 199 -8.11 9.71 12.40
C GLU A 199 -7.64 8.46 11.66
N GLN A 200 -8.37 7.35 11.84
CA GLN A 200 -8.15 6.07 11.17
C GLN A 200 -8.78 6.00 9.78
N LYS A 201 -9.47 7.06 9.34
CA LYS A 201 -10.04 7.15 8.00
C LYS A 201 -8.91 7.08 6.96
N GLY A 202 -9.10 6.20 5.98
CA GLY A 202 -8.06 5.94 4.99
C GLY A 202 -6.83 5.26 5.58
N MET A 203 -6.95 4.54 6.71
CA MET A 203 -5.83 3.77 7.25
C MET A 203 -5.29 2.74 6.27
N LEU A 204 -6.14 2.13 5.45
CA LEU A 204 -5.68 1.25 4.36
C LEU A 204 -4.94 2.01 3.24
N MET A 205 -4.80 3.33 3.33
CA MET A 205 -3.88 4.11 2.49
C MET A 205 -2.48 4.18 3.12
N ARG A 206 -2.38 4.07 4.45
CA ARG A 206 -1.10 4.00 5.17
C ARG A 206 -0.50 2.62 5.00
N TYR A 207 0.81 2.58 4.77
CA TYR A 207 1.48 1.32 4.52
C TYR A 207 1.46 0.44 5.78
N GLU A 208 1.75 0.99 6.96
CA GLU A 208 1.87 0.24 8.22
C GLU A 208 0.56 -0.46 8.61
N SER A 209 -0.57 0.21 8.39
CA SER A 209 -1.90 -0.36 8.65
C SER A 209 -2.23 -1.48 7.68
N ARG A 210 -1.99 -1.28 6.36
CA ARG A 210 -2.13 -2.36 5.37
C ARG A 210 -1.22 -3.53 5.71
N GLU A 211 -0.03 -3.23 6.22
CA GLU A 211 0.93 -4.26 6.57
C GLU A 211 0.45 -5.13 7.72
N LYS A 212 -0.04 -4.51 8.79
CA LYS A 212 -0.66 -5.25 9.88
C LYS A 212 -1.82 -6.14 9.39
N VAL A 213 -2.71 -5.60 8.55
CA VAL A 213 -3.89 -6.33 8.06
C VAL A 213 -3.51 -7.52 7.19
N ALA A 214 -2.62 -7.34 6.21
CA ALA A 214 -2.20 -8.45 5.37
C ALA A 214 -1.35 -9.47 6.17
N GLN A 215 -0.59 -9.07 7.19
CA GLN A 215 0.19 -10.02 8.02
C GLN A 215 -0.76 -10.97 8.74
N HIS A 216 -1.81 -10.38 9.31
CA HIS A 216 -2.86 -11.14 9.97
C HIS A 216 -3.56 -12.09 8.99
N LEU A 217 -4.10 -11.58 7.87
CA LEU A 217 -4.91 -12.36 6.94
C LEU A 217 -4.13 -13.44 6.20
N PHE A 218 -2.87 -13.20 5.86
CA PHE A 218 -2.12 -14.04 4.92
C PHE A 218 -0.96 -14.81 5.55
N ILE A 219 -0.62 -14.55 6.82
CA ILE A 219 0.41 -15.31 7.55
C ILE A 219 -0.16 -15.91 8.83
N GLU A 220 -0.59 -15.05 9.76
CA GLU A 220 -1.01 -15.49 11.09
C GLU A 220 -2.22 -16.40 11.01
N TRP A 221 -3.24 -15.98 10.25
CA TRP A 221 -4.47 -16.72 10.10
C TRP A 221 -4.28 -18.07 9.40
N PRO A 222 -3.63 -18.17 8.22
CA PRO A 222 -3.29 -19.47 7.64
C PRO A 222 -2.46 -20.36 8.59
N THR A 223 -1.51 -19.78 9.34
CA THR A 223 -0.71 -20.53 10.33
C THR A 223 -1.60 -21.10 11.44
N GLN A 224 -2.54 -20.30 11.94
CA GLN A 224 -3.52 -20.75 12.93
C GLN A 224 -4.40 -21.87 12.38
N LEU A 225 -4.87 -21.76 11.14
CA LEU A 225 -5.66 -22.81 10.48
C LEU A 225 -4.86 -24.11 10.33
N LYS A 226 -3.57 -24.05 9.95
CA LYS A 226 -2.67 -25.23 9.93
C LYS A 226 -2.51 -25.85 11.31
N HIS A 227 -2.26 -25.05 12.34
CA HIS A 227 -2.19 -25.57 13.72
C HIS A 227 -3.49 -26.23 14.18
N ASN A 228 -4.63 -25.80 13.66
CA ASN A 228 -5.94 -26.43 13.91
C ASN A 228 -6.18 -27.67 13.03
N GLY A 229 -5.19 -28.13 12.26
CA GLY A 229 -5.23 -29.34 11.43
C GLY A 229 -5.95 -29.18 10.09
N LEU A 230 -6.30 -27.95 9.67
CA LEU A 230 -7.09 -27.73 8.45
C LEU A 230 -6.30 -27.97 7.15
N ASP A 231 -4.98 -28.08 7.20
CA ASP A 231 -4.17 -28.50 6.06
C ASP A 231 -4.20 -30.02 5.84
N GLU A 232 -4.32 -30.80 6.93
CA GLU A 232 -4.41 -32.26 6.94
C GLU A 232 -5.83 -32.79 6.71
N TYR A 233 -6.87 -31.97 6.94
CA TYR A 233 -8.22 -32.32 6.52
C TYR A 233 -8.20 -32.56 4.99
N HIS A 234 -8.48 -33.81 4.59
CA HIS A 234 -8.69 -34.21 3.21
C HIS A 234 -9.94 -33.52 2.67
N TYR A 235 -9.80 -32.26 2.30
CA TYR A 235 -10.84 -31.55 1.58
C TYR A 235 -10.92 -32.10 0.15
N THR A 236 -12.14 -32.17 -0.37
CA THR A 236 -12.49 -32.53 -1.76
C THR A 236 -11.93 -31.56 -2.82
N TYR A 237 -10.92 -30.76 -2.48
CA TYR A 237 -10.37 -29.71 -3.32
C TYR A 237 -8.90 -29.94 -3.71
N ASP A 238 -8.18 -30.92 -3.16
CA ASP A 238 -6.78 -31.17 -3.53
C ASP A 238 -6.62 -31.45 -5.04
N ASN A 239 -7.62 -32.09 -5.64
CA ASN A 239 -7.75 -32.36 -7.07
C ASN A 239 -8.39 -31.22 -7.88
N ARG A 240 -8.83 -30.15 -7.23
CA ARG A 240 -9.46 -28.95 -7.85
C ARG A 240 -8.66 -27.67 -7.62
N LEU A 241 -7.44 -27.75 -7.07
CA LEU A 241 -6.65 -26.55 -6.76
C LEU A 241 -6.36 -25.71 -8.01
N ASP A 242 -6.08 -26.34 -9.15
CA ASP A 242 -5.82 -25.61 -10.41
C ASP A 242 -7.08 -24.88 -10.90
N GLU A 243 -8.25 -25.53 -10.84
CA GLU A 243 -9.56 -24.93 -11.18
C GLU A 243 -9.88 -23.74 -10.26
N LEU A 244 -9.68 -23.91 -8.95
CA LEU A 244 -9.90 -22.83 -7.97
C LEU A 244 -8.93 -21.66 -8.16
N GLU A 245 -7.67 -21.93 -8.53
CA GLU A 245 -6.71 -20.88 -8.85
C GLU A 245 -7.09 -20.12 -10.13
N GLU A 246 -7.60 -20.82 -11.16
CA GLU A 246 -8.15 -20.18 -12.35
C GLU A 246 -9.35 -19.29 -12.02
N GLN A 247 -10.25 -19.74 -11.13
CA GLN A 247 -11.34 -18.90 -10.61
C GLN A 247 -10.76 -17.63 -9.96
N LEU A 248 -9.72 -17.73 -9.12
CA LEU A 248 -9.10 -16.54 -8.51
C LEU A 248 -8.45 -15.61 -9.54
N ARG A 249 -7.77 -16.14 -10.56
CA ARG A 249 -7.20 -15.33 -11.67
C ARG A 249 -8.27 -14.65 -12.52
N ALA A 250 -9.46 -15.25 -12.64
CA ALA A 250 -10.60 -14.66 -13.32
C ALA A 250 -11.28 -13.53 -12.53
N PHE A 251 -10.88 -13.29 -11.27
CA PHE A 251 -11.41 -12.17 -10.50
C PHE A 251 -11.08 -10.84 -11.22
N PRO A 252 -12.07 -9.94 -11.40
CA PRO A 252 -11.85 -8.68 -12.12
C PRO A 252 -10.70 -7.82 -11.60
N HIS A 253 -10.21 -6.93 -12.46
CA HIS A 253 -9.10 -6.01 -12.16
C HIS A 253 -7.77 -6.67 -11.81
N HIS A 254 -7.60 -7.96 -12.12
CA HIS A 254 -6.38 -8.73 -11.84
C HIS A 254 -5.97 -8.67 -10.36
N LEU A 255 -6.94 -8.58 -9.44
CA LEU A 255 -6.64 -8.43 -8.01
C LEU A 255 -5.86 -9.63 -7.44
N TYR A 256 -6.13 -10.86 -7.92
CA TYR A 256 -5.35 -12.01 -7.49
C TYR A 256 -3.90 -11.95 -7.99
N ASP A 257 -3.66 -11.56 -9.25
CA ASP A 257 -2.30 -11.35 -9.76
C ASP A 257 -1.58 -10.25 -8.98
N LYS A 258 -2.30 -9.16 -8.64
CA LYS A 258 -1.79 -8.10 -7.77
C LYS A 258 -1.38 -8.65 -6.41
N PHE A 259 -2.22 -9.47 -5.77
CA PHE A 259 -1.88 -10.15 -4.52
C PHE A 259 -0.61 -11.00 -4.64
N LEU A 260 -0.45 -11.79 -5.72
CA LEU A 260 0.74 -12.61 -5.94
C LEU A 260 2.03 -11.77 -6.04
N THR A 261 1.93 -10.55 -6.56
CA THR A 261 3.08 -9.62 -6.70
C THR A 261 3.32 -8.75 -5.47
N ASP A 262 2.25 -8.28 -4.83
CA ASP A 262 2.27 -7.33 -3.72
C ASP A 262 1.01 -7.51 -2.84
N PRO A 263 1.06 -8.40 -1.84
CA PRO A 263 -0.06 -8.67 -0.93
C PRO A 263 -0.54 -7.44 -0.14
N VAL A 264 0.33 -6.45 0.03
CA VAL A 264 0.05 -5.26 0.85
C VAL A 264 -0.70 -4.24 0.01
N ASP A 265 -0.21 -4.01 -1.20
CA ASP A 265 -0.83 -3.08 -2.13
C ASP A 265 -2.13 -3.63 -2.73
N PHE A 266 -2.29 -4.96 -2.78
CA PHE A 266 -3.58 -5.60 -3.02
C PHE A 266 -4.71 -5.02 -2.15
N LEU A 267 -4.47 -4.79 -0.85
CA LEU A 267 -5.49 -4.23 0.04
C LEU A 267 -5.88 -2.79 -0.34
N ARG A 268 -4.93 -2.01 -0.89
CA ARG A 268 -5.22 -0.66 -1.41
C ARG A 268 -6.09 -0.75 -2.67
N GLU A 269 -5.78 -1.67 -3.57
CA GLU A 269 -6.58 -1.88 -4.79
C GLU A 269 -8.00 -2.35 -4.46
N VAL A 270 -8.17 -3.30 -3.53
CA VAL A 270 -9.49 -3.70 -3.02
C VAL A 270 -10.30 -2.50 -2.54
N TYR A 271 -9.64 -1.59 -1.82
CA TYR A 271 -10.27 -0.38 -1.30
C TYR A 271 -10.73 0.56 -2.42
N TYR A 272 -9.87 0.84 -3.41
CA TYR A 272 -10.20 1.69 -4.56
C TYR A 272 -11.25 1.09 -5.49
N LYS A 273 -11.35 -0.23 -5.56
CA LYS A 273 -12.37 -0.91 -6.38
C LYS A 273 -13.70 -1.11 -5.67
N HIS A 274 -13.84 -0.64 -4.44
CA HIS A 274 -15.07 -0.69 -3.65
C HIS A 274 -15.71 -2.09 -3.61
N VAL A 275 -14.87 -3.12 -3.50
CA VAL A 275 -15.31 -4.52 -3.55
C VAL A 275 -16.25 -4.81 -2.37
N SER A 276 -17.43 -5.34 -2.66
CA SER A 276 -18.39 -5.75 -1.62
C SER A 276 -17.93 -7.02 -0.90
N ARG A 277 -18.38 -7.21 0.34
CA ARG A 277 -18.09 -8.43 1.11
C ARG A 277 -18.45 -9.70 0.35
N ARG A 278 -19.56 -9.65 -0.40
CA ARG A 278 -20.04 -10.75 -1.25
C ARG A 278 -18.95 -11.32 -2.15
N TYR A 279 -18.08 -10.48 -2.71
CA TYR A 279 -17.02 -10.89 -3.62
C TYR A 279 -15.64 -10.93 -2.94
N LEU A 280 -15.39 -10.00 -2.01
CA LEU A 280 -14.13 -9.93 -1.29
C LEU A 280 -13.91 -11.15 -0.39
N PHE A 281 -14.95 -11.62 0.29
CA PHE A 281 -14.78 -12.71 1.26
C PHE A 281 -14.46 -14.06 0.60
N PRO A 282 -15.14 -14.46 -0.49
CA PRO A 282 -14.72 -15.62 -1.27
C PRO A 282 -13.32 -15.46 -1.88
N LEU A 283 -12.96 -14.29 -2.42
CA LEU A 283 -11.61 -14.02 -2.95
C LEU A 283 -10.53 -14.24 -1.88
N LEU A 284 -10.69 -13.64 -0.70
CA LEU A 284 -9.75 -13.81 0.41
C LEU A 284 -9.71 -15.26 0.91
N SER A 285 -10.85 -15.96 0.94
CA SER A 285 -10.90 -17.38 1.32
C SER A 285 -10.11 -18.25 0.34
N GLY A 286 -10.22 -18.00 -0.96
CA GLY A 286 -9.42 -18.70 -1.96
C GLY A 286 -7.93 -18.41 -1.87
N ILE A 287 -7.56 -17.15 -1.62
CA ILE A 287 -6.17 -16.78 -1.34
C ILE A 287 -5.64 -17.57 -0.14
N VAL A 288 -6.39 -17.60 0.97
CA VAL A 288 -6.02 -18.37 2.18
C VAL A 288 -5.89 -19.86 1.86
N LEU A 289 -6.80 -20.45 1.08
CA LEU A 289 -6.70 -21.85 0.64
C LEU A 289 -5.39 -22.12 -0.11
N MET A 290 -5.04 -21.25 -1.07
CA MET A 290 -3.82 -21.40 -1.87
C MET A 290 -2.55 -21.33 -1.00
N ILE A 291 -2.55 -20.48 0.03
CA ILE A 291 -1.46 -20.40 1.03
C ILE A 291 -1.41 -21.66 1.89
N LEU A 292 -2.57 -22.13 2.37
CA LEU A 292 -2.66 -23.32 3.20
C LEU A 292 -2.10 -24.55 2.48
N LYS A 293 -2.49 -24.74 1.22
CA LYS A 293 -2.09 -25.86 0.37
C LYS A 293 -0.71 -25.68 -0.29
N GLY A 294 0.01 -24.60 0.05
CA GLY A 294 1.38 -24.36 -0.42
C GLY A 294 1.49 -24.03 -1.91
N ARG A 295 0.37 -23.71 -2.58
CA ARG A 295 0.35 -23.22 -3.98
C ARG A 295 0.86 -21.80 -4.06
N VAL A 296 0.57 -21.00 -3.03
CA VAL A 296 1.14 -19.68 -2.84
C VAL A 296 2.10 -19.74 -1.66
N SER A 297 3.38 -19.56 -1.93
CA SER A 297 4.36 -19.25 -0.91
C SER A 297 4.48 -17.74 -0.82
N ILE A 298 4.05 -17.16 0.29
CA ILE A 298 4.31 -15.75 0.58
C ILE A 298 5.76 -15.67 1.07
N GLU A 299 6.69 -15.73 0.13
CA GLU A 299 8.13 -15.60 0.40
C GLU A 299 8.50 -14.15 0.71
N ARG A 300 7.63 -13.19 0.34
CA ARG A 300 7.87 -11.75 0.49
C ARG A 300 6.62 -10.98 0.90
N TRP A 301 6.90 -9.94 1.69
CA TRP A 301 6.01 -8.86 2.09
C TRP A 301 6.37 -7.64 1.25
N GLY A 302 5.51 -7.21 0.33
CA GLY A 302 5.82 -6.09 -0.56
C GLY A 302 5.79 -4.74 0.19
N ARG A 303 6.91 -4.02 0.27
CA ARG A 303 6.89 -2.54 0.43
C ARG A 303 7.13 -1.89 -0.92
N GLU A 304 6.31 -0.90 -1.24
CA GLU A 304 6.68 0.18 -2.16
C GLU A 304 7.88 0.93 -1.55
N GLY A 305 9.11 0.62 -2.00
CA GLY A 305 10.35 1.22 -1.50
C GLY A 305 11.19 0.42 -0.47
N ASP A 306 10.95 -0.89 -0.33
CA ASP A 306 11.77 -1.94 0.34
C ASP A 306 12.84 -1.54 1.41
N THR A 307 12.54 -1.78 2.69
CA THR A 307 13.53 -1.93 3.79
C THR A 307 13.26 -3.20 4.60
N GLU A 308 14.04 -4.25 4.33
CA GLU A 308 13.88 -5.59 4.92
C GLU A 308 14.35 -5.73 6.39
N PRO A 309 13.85 -6.76 7.12
CA PRO A 309 14.52 -7.28 8.30
C PRO A 309 15.55 -8.37 7.91
N ILE A 310 16.82 -7.93 7.84
CA ILE A 310 18.08 -8.66 7.57
C ILE A 310 18.17 -10.10 8.14
N LYS A 311 17.49 -10.39 9.27
CA LYS A 311 17.69 -11.63 10.06
C LYS A 311 17.15 -12.93 9.45
N LYS A 312 16.27 -12.88 8.44
CA LYS A 312 15.71 -14.11 7.83
C LYS A 312 16.40 -14.55 6.54
N ILE A 313 17.13 -13.67 5.84
CA ILE A 313 17.83 -14.10 4.62
C ILE A 313 19.18 -14.76 4.90
N GLU A 314 19.79 -14.54 6.06
CA GLU A 314 20.93 -15.36 6.51
C GLU A 314 20.61 -16.86 6.53
N ARG A 315 19.32 -17.26 6.65
CA ARG A 315 18.89 -18.66 6.66
C ARG A 315 18.60 -19.27 5.27
N LEU A 316 18.38 -18.45 4.24
CA LEU A 316 18.05 -18.89 2.88
C LEU A 316 19.16 -18.61 1.86
N ALA A 317 20.16 -17.79 2.22
CA ALA A 317 21.34 -17.61 1.39
C ALA A 317 22.05 -18.96 1.15
N PRO A 318 22.47 -19.25 -0.09
CA PRO A 318 23.32 -20.40 -0.33
C PRO A 318 24.54 -20.31 0.60
N LYS A 319 24.91 -21.42 1.25
CA LYS A 319 26.09 -21.48 2.12
C LYS A 319 27.37 -21.41 1.26
N LEU A 320 27.64 -20.22 0.72
CA LEU A 320 28.82 -19.93 -0.08
C LEU A 320 30.01 -19.70 0.86
N THR A 321 31.15 -20.27 0.50
CA THR A 321 32.43 -19.90 1.08
C THR A 321 32.76 -18.43 0.76
N PRO A 322 33.64 -17.77 1.53
CA PRO A 322 34.06 -16.40 1.24
C PRO A 322 34.59 -16.21 -0.19
N SER A 323 35.28 -17.22 -0.75
CA SER A 323 35.80 -17.18 -2.11
C SER A 323 34.69 -17.27 -3.16
N GLU A 324 33.67 -18.12 -2.96
CA GLU A 324 32.53 -18.23 -3.87
C GLU A 324 31.68 -16.97 -3.85
N ARG A 325 31.49 -16.38 -2.66
CA ARG A 325 30.80 -15.11 -2.48
C ARG A 325 31.52 -13.95 -3.18
N GLU A 326 32.84 -13.86 -3.02
CA GLU A 326 33.68 -12.90 -3.75
C GLU A 326 33.59 -13.12 -5.27
N GLN A 327 33.62 -14.36 -5.75
CA GLN A 327 33.49 -14.64 -7.19
C GLN A 327 32.12 -14.26 -7.74
N ALA A 328 31.04 -14.55 -7.02
CA ALA A 328 29.69 -14.19 -7.42
C ALA A 328 29.49 -12.65 -7.50
N MET A 329 30.16 -11.88 -6.63
CA MET A 329 30.18 -10.41 -6.72
C MET A 329 30.89 -9.92 -7.99
N LYS A 330 32.04 -10.51 -8.34
CA LYS A 330 32.76 -10.21 -9.59
C LYS A 330 31.90 -10.49 -10.80
N ASP A 331 31.25 -11.66 -10.82
CA ASP A 331 30.41 -12.08 -11.94
C ASP A 331 29.20 -11.18 -12.13
N ALA A 332 28.60 -10.69 -11.03
CA ALA A 332 27.48 -9.76 -11.06
C ALA A 332 27.88 -8.40 -11.66
N ILE A 333 29.01 -7.84 -11.22
CA ILE A 333 29.55 -6.59 -11.78
C ILE A 333 29.82 -6.75 -13.28
N LYS A 334 30.48 -7.84 -13.68
CA LYS A 334 30.76 -8.14 -15.09
C LYS A 334 29.48 -8.26 -15.92
N ALA A 335 28.49 -8.99 -15.43
CA ALA A 335 27.20 -9.14 -16.11
C ALA A 335 26.54 -7.77 -16.33
N LEU A 336 26.56 -6.91 -15.32
CA LEU A 336 25.91 -5.61 -15.37
C LEU A 336 26.64 -4.59 -16.26
N LEU A 337 27.97 -4.60 -16.28
CA LEU A 337 28.76 -3.78 -17.21
C LEU A 337 28.55 -4.16 -18.68
N LEU A 338 28.19 -5.41 -18.96
CA LEU A 338 27.88 -5.91 -20.30
C LEU A 338 26.39 -5.79 -20.66
N LYS A 339 25.51 -5.53 -19.68
CA LYS A 339 24.06 -5.52 -19.86
C LYS A 339 23.62 -4.28 -20.66
N ARG A 340 22.78 -4.52 -21.68
CA ARG A 340 22.17 -3.49 -22.53
C ARG A 340 20.66 -3.44 -22.32
N ASN A 341 20.06 -2.26 -22.47
CA ASN A 341 18.61 -2.07 -22.44
C ASN A 341 17.96 -2.48 -23.77
N ALA A 342 16.63 -2.39 -23.86
CA ALA A 342 15.86 -2.72 -25.07
C ALA A 342 16.30 -1.94 -26.33
N ASP A 343 16.86 -0.74 -26.15
CA ASP A 343 17.39 0.11 -27.21
C ASP A 343 18.88 -0.16 -27.54
N GLY A 344 19.47 -1.22 -26.97
CA GLY A 344 20.87 -1.59 -27.16
C GLY A 344 21.89 -0.71 -26.42
N LYS A 345 21.45 0.22 -25.57
CA LYS A 345 22.33 1.10 -24.78
C LYS A 345 22.79 0.41 -23.49
N PRO A 346 24.05 0.59 -23.06
CA PRO A 346 24.52 0.06 -21.78
C PRO A 346 23.68 0.59 -20.62
N ILE A 347 23.32 -0.29 -19.69
CA ILE A 347 22.61 0.09 -18.45
C ILE A 347 23.53 0.93 -17.56
N ILE A 348 24.81 0.60 -17.57
CA ILE A 348 25.88 1.35 -16.91
C ILE A 348 26.68 2.07 -18.00
N ASN A 349 26.61 3.40 -18.01
CA ASN A 349 27.20 4.24 -19.05
C ASN A 349 27.86 5.51 -18.51
N GLN A 350 27.88 5.71 -17.18
CA GLN A 350 28.57 6.83 -16.56
C GLN A 350 29.37 6.40 -15.32
N LYS A 351 30.54 7.00 -15.14
CA LYS A 351 31.46 6.69 -14.04
C LYS A 351 30.85 6.91 -12.65
N ASN A 352 29.92 7.86 -12.50
CA ASN A 352 29.27 8.13 -11.22
C ASN A 352 28.37 6.96 -10.74
N GLN A 353 27.94 6.06 -11.63
CA GLN A 353 27.15 4.89 -11.27
C GLN A 353 27.94 3.89 -10.41
N TRP A 354 29.29 3.97 -10.43
CA TRP A 354 30.14 3.21 -9.51
C TRP A 354 29.94 3.58 -8.04
N ALA A 355 29.42 4.78 -7.73
CA ALA A 355 29.01 5.11 -6.36
C ALA A 355 27.84 4.24 -5.89
N GLY A 356 26.92 3.86 -6.79
CA GLY A 356 25.87 2.89 -6.50
C GLY A 356 26.40 1.48 -6.26
N PHE A 357 27.39 1.05 -7.05
CA PHE A 357 28.04 -0.23 -6.82
C PHE A 357 28.80 -0.27 -5.49
N ALA A 358 29.50 0.82 -5.17
CA ALA A 358 30.21 0.99 -3.91
C ALA A 358 29.26 0.89 -2.72
N SER A 359 28.12 1.58 -2.77
CA SER A 359 27.08 1.52 -1.74
C SER A 359 26.58 0.08 -1.52
N VAL A 360 26.15 -0.62 -2.57
CA VAL A 360 25.65 -2.00 -2.44
C VAL A 360 26.73 -2.95 -1.91
N LEU A 361 27.93 -2.94 -2.50
CA LEU A 361 28.97 -3.90 -2.15
C LEU A 361 29.55 -3.67 -0.76
N MET A 362 29.78 -2.41 -0.37
CA MET A 362 30.34 -2.09 0.94
C MET A 362 29.28 -2.07 2.04
N CYS A 363 28.14 -1.42 1.82
CA CYS A 363 27.13 -1.23 2.85
C CYS A 363 26.22 -2.46 3.01
N ASP A 364 25.73 -3.02 1.90
CA ASP A 364 24.72 -4.09 1.95
C ASP A 364 25.38 -5.48 1.99
N TYR A 365 26.61 -5.62 1.49
CA TYR A 365 27.30 -6.92 1.40
C TYR A 365 28.62 -7.01 2.20
N SER A 366 29.03 -5.93 2.87
CA SER A 366 30.27 -5.84 3.66
C SER A 366 31.52 -6.34 2.95
N LEU A 367 31.72 -5.98 1.67
CA LEU A 367 32.86 -6.42 0.85
C LEU A 367 34.22 -6.25 1.56
N LEU A 368 34.38 -5.20 2.36
CA LEU A 368 35.63 -4.88 3.07
C LEU A 368 35.59 -5.24 4.57
N GLY A 369 34.57 -5.98 5.01
CA GLY A 369 34.31 -6.28 6.42
C GLY A 369 33.50 -5.19 7.14
N GLU A 370 33.36 -5.32 8.46
CA GLU A 370 32.50 -4.48 9.30
C GLU A 370 33.16 -3.14 9.72
N ALA A 371 34.44 -2.95 9.42
CA ALA A 371 35.24 -1.81 9.87
C ALA A 371 35.01 -0.49 9.12
N GLY A 372 33.91 -0.37 8.36
CA GLY A 372 33.49 0.88 7.70
C GLY A 372 33.81 0.98 6.21
N CYS A 373 33.19 1.96 5.54
CA CYS A 373 33.21 2.16 4.09
C CYS A 373 34.44 3.00 3.63
N ASP A 374 35.58 2.36 3.36
CA ASP A 374 36.76 3.01 2.77
C ASP A 374 36.76 2.92 1.23
N MET A 375 36.53 4.07 0.57
CA MET A 375 36.50 4.18 -0.88
C MET A 375 37.86 3.90 -1.56
N LYS A 376 38.99 4.19 -0.89
CA LYS A 376 40.33 3.88 -1.45
C LYS A 376 40.54 2.37 -1.46
N ALA A 377 40.21 1.71 -0.36
CA ALA A 377 40.26 0.26 -0.26
C ALA A 377 39.30 -0.41 -1.26
N PHE A 378 38.09 0.15 -1.45
CA PHE A 378 37.15 -0.31 -2.47
C PHE A 378 37.73 -0.23 -3.88
N CYS A 379 38.27 0.94 -4.27
CA CYS A 379 38.86 1.10 -5.60
C CYS A 379 40.08 0.19 -5.80
N LYS A 380 40.88 -0.03 -4.76
CA LYS A 380 41.98 -0.99 -4.81
C LYS A 380 41.46 -2.41 -5.05
N LYS A 381 40.42 -2.84 -4.34
CA LYS A 381 39.78 -4.15 -4.55
C LYS A 381 39.18 -4.28 -5.96
N MET A 382 38.56 -3.22 -6.48
CA MET A 382 38.05 -3.20 -7.87
C MET A 382 39.18 -3.29 -8.90
N ASN A 383 40.33 -2.63 -8.66
CA ASN A 383 41.53 -2.80 -9.50
C ASN A 383 42.03 -4.25 -9.46
N GLU A 384 42.14 -4.86 -8.28
CA GLU A 384 42.53 -6.27 -8.11
C GLU A 384 41.55 -7.23 -8.83
N TRP A 385 40.27 -6.86 -8.90
CA TRP A 385 39.24 -7.62 -9.60
C TRP A 385 39.20 -7.35 -11.11
N GLY A 386 40.04 -6.45 -11.62
CA GLY A 386 40.12 -6.12 -13.04
C GLY A 386 39.02 -5.18 -13.52
N PHE A 387 38.44 -4.36 -12.64
CA PHE A 387 37.40 -3.37 -12.96
C PHE A 387 37.87 -1.91 -12.85
N GLY A 388 39.15 -1.67 -12.60
CA GLY A 388 39.70 -0.33 -12.48
C GLY A 388 40.24 0.24 -13.80
N ALA A 389 41.11 1.24 -13.71
CA ALA A 389 41.52 2.06 -14.85
C ALA A 389 42.17 1.27 -16.00
N ASP A 390 42.85 0.16 -15.68
CA ASP A 390 43.51 -0.71 -16.66
C ASP A 390 42.57 -1.80 -17.23
N SER A 391 41.28 -1.74 -16.93
CA SER A 391 40.31 -2.73 -17.41
C SER A 391 39.89 -2.47 -18.87
N ASN A 392 39.41 -3.52 -19.53
CA ASN A 392 38.88 -3.44 -20.90
C ASN A 392 37.41 -2.95 -20.96
N TYR A 393 36.85 -2.45 -19.84
CA TYR A 393 35.48 -1.95 -19.80
C TYR A 393 35.41 -0.45 -20.14
N GLU A 394 34.37 -0.06 -20.87
CA GLU A 394 34.12 1.34 -21.26
C GLU A 394 33.96 2.26 -20.03
N ILE A 395 33.38 1.73 -18.95
CA ILE A 395 33.19 2.41 -17.67
C ILE A 395 33.87 1.60 -16.58
N PHE A 396 34.82 2.22 -15.88
CA PHE A 396 35.64 1.57 -14.85
C PHE A 396 35.56 2.29 -13.50
N CYS A 397 35.93 1.57 -12.45
CA CYS A 397 36.01 2.08 -11.09
C CYS A 397 37.22 3.01 -10.94
N ASP A 398 36.97 4.23 -10.48
CA ASP A 398 37.99 5.25 -10.26
C ASP A 398 37.67 6.09 -9.02
N TYR A 399 38.69 6.31 -8.20
CA TYR A 399 38.56 7.00 -6.92
C TYR A 399 38.12 8.45 -7.09
N ASP A 400 38.66 9.16 -8.09
CA ASP A 400 38.36 10.58 -8.30
C ASP A 400 36.91 10.82 -8.73
N ASN A 401 36.28 9.82 -9.33
CA ASN A 401 34.87 9.88 -9.71
C ASN A 401 33.93 9.45 -8.57
N ILE A 402 34.28 8.40 -7.83
CA ILE A 402 33.47 7.93 -6.71
C ILE A 402 33.49 8.92 -5.54
N SER A 403 34.65 9.55 -5.28
CA SER A 403 34.79 10.54 -4.20
C SER A 403 33.93 11.78 -4.37
N LYS A 404 33.59 12.17 -5.62
CA LYS A 404 32.63 13.25 -5.91
C LYS A 404 31.20 12.90 -5.53
N ASP A 405 30.91 11.62 -5.35
CA ASP A 405 29.62 11.06 -4.97
C ASP A 405 29.74 10.25 -3.67
N SER A 406 30.65 10.65 -2.78
CA SER A 406 30.93 9.93 -1.52
C SER A 406 29.70 9.74 -0.65
N ASN A 407 28.79 10.72 -0.61
CA ASN A 407 27.53 10.62 0.13
C ASN A 407 26.67 9.45 -0.36
N TYR A 408 26.71 9.15 -1.66
CA TYR A 408 26.02 7.99 -2.23
C TYR A 408 26.81 6.72 -1.93
N ALA A 409 28.12 6.73 -2.21
CA ALA A 409 28.99 5.55 -2.08
C ALA A 409 29.12 5.00 -0.65
N GLN A 410 29.04 5.86 0.37
CA GLN A 410 29.25 5.50 1.78
C GLN A 410 27.94 5.33 2.56
N THR A 411 26.80 5.65 1.94
CA THR A 411 25.49 5.56 2.59
C THR A 411 24.72 4.37 2.03
N PRO A 412 24.06 3.56 2.87
CA PRO A 412 23.19 2.49 2.41
C PRO A 412 22.14 3.01 1.42
N PHE A 413 21.91 2.25 0.36
CA PHE A 413 21.09 2.62 -0.77
C PHE A 413 19.67 3.09 -0.38
N HIS A 414 19.05 2.43 0.61
CA HIS A 414 17.71 2.75 1.10
C HIS A 414 17.59 4.11 1.84
N LYS A 415 18.72 4.75 2.16
CA LYS A 415 18.74 6.07 2.84
C LYS A 415 18.99 7.23 1.88
N TRP A 416 19.15 6.95 0.58
CA TRP A 416 19.39 7.98 -0.40
C TRP A 416 18.14 8.84 -0.62
N SER A 417 18.31 10.15 -0.68
CA SER A 417 17.24 11.09 -1.03
C SER A 417 17.67 11.98 -2.20
N GLY A 418 16.76 12.21 -3.15
CA GLY A 418 16.99 13.10 -4.29
C GLY A 418 16.19 12.69 -5.54
N ASN A 419 15.93 13.65 -6.44
CA ASN A 419 15.13 13.43 -7.65
C ASN A 419 15.86 13.79 -8.96
N GLY A 420 17.15 14.14 -8.88
CA GLY A 420 17.93 14.56 -10.04
C GLY A 420 18.32 13.40 -10.96
N ALA A 421 18.59 13.68 -12.24
CA ALA A 421 18.98 12.66 -13.21
C ALA A 421 20.24 11.87 -12.79
N LYS A 422 21.16 12.52 -12.07
CA LYS A 422 22.36 11.87 -11.48
C LYS A 422 21.97 10.83 -10.42
N HIS A 423 21.04 11.19 -9.53
CA HIS A 423 20.49 10.31 -8.50
C HIS A 423 19.81 9.09 -9.15
N GLN A 424 18.91 9.31 -10.10
CA GLN A 424 18.19 8.23 -10.79
C GLN A 424 19.13 7.23 -11.48
N ARG A 425 20.24 7.69 -12.08
CA ARG A 425 21.23 6.80 -12.72
C ARG A 425 21.98 5.94 -11.71
N MET A 426 22.37 6.51 -10.57
CA MET A 426 23.03 5.77 -9.49
C MET A 426 22.05 4.80 -8.82
N GLN A 427 20.79 5.23 -8.65
CA GLN A 427 19.73 4.41 -8.09
C GLN A 427 19.48 3.18 -8.96
N LYS A 428 19.33 3.39 -10.28
CA LYS A 428 19.20 2.29 -11.23
C LYS A 428 20.37 1.32 -11.18
N ALA A 429 21.61 1.82 -11.11
CA ALA A 429 22.80 0.97 -11.02
C ALA A 429 22.84 0.14 -9.72
N ALA A 430 22.50 0.76 -8.59
CA ALA A 430 22.42 0.09 -7.30
C ALA A 430 21.31 -0.99 -7.27
N THR A 431 20.11 -0.66 -7.77
CA THR A 431 19.00 -1.61 -7.87
C THR A 431 19.37 -2.83 -8.72
N GLU A 432 19.87 -2.61 -9.93
CA GLU A 432 20.22 -3.69 -10.86
C GLU A 432 21.32 -4.60 -10.30
N LEU A 433 22.34 -4.03 -9.63
CA LEU A 433 23.39 -4.83 -8.99
C LEU A 433 22.84 -5.62 -7.81
N ARG A 434 22.00 -5.00 -6.98
CA ARG A 434 21.39 -5.64 -5.81
C ARG A 434 20.51 -6.81 -6.24
N ASP A 435 19.74 -6.67 -7.31
CA ASP A 435 18.88 -7.75 -7.83
C ASP A 435 19.70 -8.95 -8.31
N ILE A 436 20.78 -8.71 -9.07
CA ILE A 436 21.67 -9.79 -9.53
C ILE A 436 22.37 -10.50 -8.36
N LEU A 437 22.82 -9.74 -7.35
CA LEU A 437 23.50 -10.30 -6.18
C LEU A 437 22.53 -11.04 -5.25
N ARG A 438 21.29 -10.56 -5.12
CA ARG A 438 20.22 -11.19 -4.33
C ARG A 438 19.97 -12.62 -4.80
N ASP A 439 19.89 -12.84 -6.11
CA ASP A 439 19.71 -14.17 -6.69
C ASP A 439 20.91 -15.10 -6.50
N LYS A 440 22.14 -14.54 -6.47
CA LYS A 440 23.38 -15.32 -6.46
C LYS A 440 23.95 -15.60 -5.07
N ILE A 441 23.80 -14.67 -4.14
CA ILE A 441 24.49 -14.65 -2.84
C ILE A 441 23.50 -14.56 -1.66
N GLY A 442 22.25 -14.16 -1.89
CA GLY A 442 21.34 -13.74 -0.82
C GLY A 442 21.83 -12.46 -0.14
N TYR A 443 21.14 -11.98 0.90
CA TYR A 443 21.56 -10.76 1.62
C TYR A 443 22.64 -11.06 2.66
N LYS A 444 23.25 -9.98 3.16
CA LYS A 444 23.99 -9.98 4.42
C LYS A 444 23.21 -9.27 5.49
#